data_AF-R4RV04-F1
#
_entry.id   AF-R4RV04-F1
#
_cell.length_a   1.000
_cell.length_b   1.000
_cell.length_c   1.000
_cell.angle_alpha   90.00
_cell.angle_beta   90.00
_cell.angle_gamma   90.00
#
_symmetry.space_group_name_H-M   'P 1'
#
loop_
_entity.id
_entity.type
_entity.pdbx_description
1 polymer ?
#
loop_
_entity_poly.entity_id
_entity_poly.type
_entity_poly.pdbx_seq_one_letter_code
_entity_poly.pdbx_strand_id
1 'polypeptide(L)'
;VVKIPRWDLAKFVRVSKHIGSSMKSVGEVMAIGRSFEEAFQKALRMVDGDVHGFDPYRSPVDKDLLSEPTDRRPFVLAAALKAGMSIEELHDLTKIDRWFLNKLQHIIDFYSELESAGSQLTSALLLRAKRMGFADKQIAVVTKSTELAVRQQRLEQDIRPFVKQIDTVAGEWPASTNYLYKTYNASEHDVVFPGGHTIVVGSGVYRIGSSVEFDWCAVGCLRELRNLKKSTIMINYNPETVSTDYDMCDRLYFEEISFEVVMDIYEL
;
A
#
# COMPACT_ATOMS: atom_id res chain seq x y z
N VAL A 1 7.93 4.19 6.66
CA VAL A 1 7.64 4.53 5.24
C VAL A 1 8.32 3.50 4.35
N VAL A 2 7.68 3.06 3.27
CA VAL A 2 8.26 2.14 2.26
C VAL A 2 8.02 2.74 0.87
N LYS A 3 9.08 2.78 0.05
CA LYS A 3 8.99 3.17 -1.37
C LYS A 3 9.19 1.94 -2.24
N ILE A 4 8.39 1.79 -3.30
CA ILE A 4 8.63 0.76 -4.33
C ILE A 4 8.62 1.43 -5.72
N PRO A 5 9.63 1.21 -6.57
CA PRO A 5 9.60 1.71 -7.95
C PRO A 5 8.55 0.99 -8.80
N ARG A 6 8.06 1.67 -9.84
CA ARG A 6 7.16 1.13 -10.85
C ARG A 6 7.92 0.86 -12.15
N TRP A 7 7.67 -0.30 -12.74
CA TRP A 7 8.22 -0.69 -14.04
C TRP A 7 7.11 -1.01 -15.03
N ASP A 8 7.32 -0.64 -16.29
CA ASP A 8 6.44 -0.97 -17.43
C ASP A 8 7.18 -1.83 -18.47
N LEU A 9 8.10 -2.69 -18.01
CA LEU A 9 9.00 -3.48 -18.87
C LEU A 9 8.26 -4.44 -19.82
N ALA A 10 7.03 -4.83 -19.48
CA ALA A 10 6.17 -5.66 -20.34
C ALA A 10 5.85 -4.99 -21.70
N LYS A 11 5.89 -3.65 -21.78
CA LYS A 11 5.67 -2.91 -23.04
C LYS A 11 6.85 -3.01 -24.00
N PHE A 12 8.02 -3.45 -23.52
CA PHE A 12 9.27 -3.47 -24.29
C PHE A 12 9.78 -4.90 -24.50
N VAL A 13 9.29 -5.56 -25.55
CA VAL A 13 9.57 -6.99 -25.84
C VAL A 13 11.06 -7.31 -25.97
N ARG A 14 11.86 -6.37 -26.50
CA ARG A 14 13.30 -6.55 -26.77
C ARG A 14 14.22 -6.07 -25.65
N VAL A 15 13.67 -5.60 -24.53
CA VAL A 15 14.45 -5.04 -23.43
C VAL A 15 14.58 -6.08 -22.32
N SER A 16 15.80 -6.24 -21.81
CA SER A 16 16.07 -7.08 -20.64
C SER A 16 15.27 -6.58 -19.43
N LYS A 17 14.59 -7.53 -18.76
CA LYS A 17 13.79 -7.27 -17.56
C LYS A 17 14.60 -7.20 -16.27
N HIS A 18 15.89 -7.55 -16.33
CA HIS A 18 16.78 -7.46 -15.19
C HIS A 18 17.01 -6.01 -14.77
N ILE A 19 17.00 -5.78 -13.47
CA ILE A 19 17.30 -4.48 -12.87
C ILE A 19 18.75 -4.47 -12.36
N GLY A 20 19.37 -3.30 -12.38
CA GLY A 20 20.77 -3.12 -12.01
C GLY A 20 21.06 -1.66 -11.72
N SER A 21 22.32 -1.23 -11.93
CA SER A 21 22.76 0.14 -11.64
C SER A 21 22.10 1.20 -12.53
N SER A 22 21.73 0.86 -13.76
CA SER A 22 21.01 1.77 -14.66
C SER A 22 19.51 1.70 -14.38
N MET A 23 18.92 2.85 -14.05
CA MET A 23 17.49 2.96 -13.76
C MET A 23 16.63 2.62 -14.99
N LYS A 24 15.57 1.83 -14.75
CA LYS A 24 14.54 1.46 -15.75
C LYS A 24 13.11 1.71 -15.27
N SER A 25 12.95 2.17 -14.02
CA SER A 25 11.65 2.50 -13.46
C SER A 25 11.07 3.75 -14.12
N VAL A 26 9.75 3.80 -14.21
CA VAL A 26 8.98 4.89 -14.86
C VAL A 26 8.20 5.75 -13.86
N GLY A 27 8.28 5.39 -12.58
CA GLY A 27 7.65 6.10 -11.46
C GLY A 27 7.91 5.36 -10.16
N GLU A 28 7.27 5.80 -9.09
CA GLU A 28 7.39 5.20 -7.77
C GLU A 28 6.16 5.44 -6.90
N VAL A 29 6.00 4.60 -5.89
CA VAL A 29 4.98 4.73 -4.87
C VAL A 29 5.60 4.83 -3.51
N MET A 30 4.90 5.48 -2.59
CA MET A 30 5.28 5.53 -1.20
C MET A 30 4.08 5.09 -0.33
N ALA A 31 4.36 4.36 0.74
CA ALA A 31 3.35 3.99 1.71
C ALA A 31 3.83 4.21 3.13
N ILE A 32 2.88 4.55 3.99
CA ILE A 32 3.12 4.84 5.39
C ILE A 32 2.33 3.84 6.23
N GLY A 33 2.97 3.31 7.25
CA GLY A 33 2.43 2.35 8.20
C GLY A 33 3.27 2.38 9.46
N ARG A 34 2.72 1.89 10.58
CA ARG A 34 3.40 1.84 11.88
C ARG A 34 4.19 0.55 12.10
N SER A 35 4.12 -0.38 11.14
CA SER A 35 5.01 -1.54 11.02
C SER A 35 5.57 -1.63 9.61
N PHE A 36 6.67 -2.38 9.43
CA PHE A 36 7.21 -2.63 8.10
C PHE A 36 6.22 -3.41 7.26
N GLU A 37 5.61 -4.44 7.83
CA GLU A 37 4.63 -5.31 7.17
C GLU A 37 3.46 -4.49 6.61
N GLU A 38 2.91 -3.58 7.41
CA GLU A 38 1.81 -2.70 7.01
C GLU A 38 2.21 -1.78 5.85
N ALA A 39 3.33 -1.07 6.00
CA ALA A 39 3.81 -0.15 4.96
C ALA A 39 4.20 -0.89 3.68
N PHE A 40 4.84 -2.05 3.79
CA PHE A 40 5.29 -2.85 2.65
C PHE A 40 4.11 -3.38 1.83
N GLN A 41 3.10 -3.96 2.47
CA GLN A 41 1.93 -4.48 1.75
C GLN A 41 1.12 -3.36 1.08
N LYS A 42 0.96 -2.20 1.73
CA LYS A 42 0.34 -1.01 1.11
C LYS A 42 1.13 -0.56 -0.12
N ALA A 43 2.44 -0.39 0.01
CA ALA A 43 3.29 0.02 -1.11
C ALA A 43 3.18 -0.98 -2.27
N LEU A 44 3.18 -2.29 -1.98
CA LEU A 44 3.13 -3.32 -3.01
C LEU A 44 1.82 -3.28 -3.82
N ARG A 45 0.68 -2.99 -3.17
CA ARG A 45 -0.61 -2.79 -3.87
C ARG A 45 -0.67 -1.50 -4.68
N MET A 46 0.00 -0.44 -4.22
CA MET A 46 0.06 0.83 -4.94
C MET A 46 0.82 0.73 -6.28
N VAL A 47 1.72 -0.24 -6.45
CA VAL A 47 2.52 -0.41 -7.68
C VAL A 47 1.68 -0.84 -8.89
N ASP A 48 0.68 -1.69 -8.70
CA ASP A 48 -0.14 -2.22 -9.80
C ASP A 48 -1.50 -2.67 -9.27
N GLY A 49 -2.58 -2.38 -10.01
CA GLY A 49 -3.95 -2.72 -9.61
C GLY A 49 -4.21 -4.23 -9.54
N ASP A 50 -3.40 -5.03 -10.23
CA ASP A 50 -3.48 -6.48 -10.20
C ASP A 50 -2.73 -7.10 -9.02
N VAL A 51 -2.06 -6.30 -8.18
CA VAL A 51 -1.32 -6.76 -7.01
C VAL A 51 -2.13 -6.49 -5.76
N HIS A 52 -2.40 -7.54 -4.98
CA HIS A 52 -3.24 -7.45 -3.78
C HIS A 52 -2.44 -7.48 -2.47
N GLY A 53 -1.13 -7.66 -2.55
CA GLY A 53 -0.23 -7.76 -1.41
C GLY A 53 0.91 -8.72 -1.69
N PHE A 54 1.55 -9.21 -0.63
CA PHE A 54 2.66 -10.16 -0.73
C PHE A 54 2.13 -11.59 -0.88
N ASP A 55 1.71 -11.92 -2.11
CA ASP A 55 1.07 -13.19 -2.46
C ASP A 55 2.10 -14.25 -2.95
N PRO A 56 2.21 -15.40 -2.25
CA PRO A 56 3.15 -16.47 -2.62
C PRO A 56 2.76 -17.28 -3.86
N TYR A 57 1.53 -17.18 -4.37
CA TYR A 57 1.06 -17.95 -5.52
C TYR A 57 1.15 -17.19 -6.85
N ARG A 58 1.54 -15.92 -6.82
CA ARG A 58 1.64 -15.08 -8.02
C ARG A 58 2.79 -15.50 -8.93
N SER A 59 3.82 -16.16 -8.43
CA SER A 59 4.98 -16.61 -9.20
C SER A 59 5.53 -17.92 -8.64
N PRO A 60 6.11 -18.80 -9.47
CA PRO A 60 6.81 -19.97 -8.97
C PRO A 60 8.13 -19.57 -8.30
N VAL A 61 8.69 -20.48 -7.51
CA VAL A 61 10.05 -20.34 -6.98
C VAL A 61 11.04 -20.39 -8.13
N ASP A 62 11.96 -19.42 -8.16
CA ASP A 62 13.00 -19.30 -9.17
C ASP A 62 14.26 -18.70 -8.54
N LYS A 63 15.31 -19.50 -8.39
CA LYS A 63 16.57 -19.07 -7.75
C LYS A 63 17.37 -18.09 -8.60
N ASP A 64 17.19 -18.13 -9.92
CA ASP A 64 17.85 -17.21 -10.83
C ASP A 64 17.24 -15.82 -10.68
N LEU A 65 15.91 -15.71 -10.60
CA LEU A 65 15.23 -14.42 -10.35
C LEU A 65 15.44 -13.89 -8.91
N LEU A 66 15.76 -14.76 -7.95
CA LEU A 66 16.21 -14.34 -6.63
C LEU A 66 17.62 -13.73 -6.67
N SER A 67 18.53 -14.31 -7.46
CA SER A 67 19.93 -13.85 -7.56
C SER A 67 20.09 -12.67 -8.51
N GLU A 68 19.40 -12.70 -9.64
CA GLU A 68 19.38 -11.69 -10.70
C GLU A 68 18.06 -10.94 -10.68
N PRO A 69 17.99 -9.78 -9.99
CA PRO A 69 16.73 -9.15 -9.67
C PRO A 69 15.98 -8.66 -10.92
N THR A 70 14.65 -8.77 -10.86
CA THR A 70 13.69 -8.18 -11.81
C THR A 70 12.60 -7.44 -11.03
N ASP A 71 11.70 -6.77 -11.73
CA ASP A 71 10.47 -6.18 -11.17
C ASP A 71 9.56 -7.21 -10.47
N ARG A 72 9.73 -8.50 -10.76
CA ARG A 72 8.95 -9.60 -10.17
C ARG A 72 9.59 -10.25 -8.95
N ARG A 73 10.81 -9.87 -8.58
CA ARG A 73 11.55 -10.48 -7.45
C ARG A 73 10.74 -10.54 -6.15
N PRO A 74 9.93 -9.54 -5.75
CA PRO A 74 9.12 -9.65 -4.53
C PRO A 74 8.18 -10.87 -4.54
N PHE A 75 7.59 -11.21 -5.68
CA PHE A 75 6.65 -12.34 -5.78
C PHE A 75 7.35 -13.69 -5.78
N VAL A 76 8.53 -13.76 -6.42
CA VAL A 76 9.39 -14.95 -6.36
C VAL A 76 9.89 -15.17 -4.93
N LEU A 77 10.21 -14.09 -4.21
CA LEU A 77 10.60 -14.14 -2.81
C LEU A 77 9.46 -14.64 -1.90
N ALA A 78 8.23 -14.18 -2.13
CA ALA A 78 7.04 -14.69 -1.43
C ALA A 78 6.87 -16.21 -1.62
N ALA A 79 6.99 -16.68 -2.87
CA ALA A 79 6.91 -18.10 -3.19
C ALA A 79 8.02 -18.92 -2.53
N ALA A 80 9.25 -18.39 -2.51
CA ALA A 80 10.41 -19.05 -1.92
C ALA A 80 10.29 -19.22 -0.40
N LEU A 81 9.82 -18.17 0.29
CA LEU A 81 9.49 -18.21 1.71
C LEU A 81 8.38 -19.24 1.99
N LYS A 82 7.34 -19.27 1.17
CA LYS A 82 6.23 -20.24 1.29
C LYS A 82 6.70 -21.68 1.06
N ALA A 83 7.68 -21.88 0.19
CA ALA A 83 8.29 -23.19 -0.07
C ALA A 83 9.26 -23.64 1.04
N GLY A 84 9.48 -22.83 2.07
CA GLY A 84 10.32 -23.17 3.22
C GLY A 84 11.82 -22.94 3.01
N MET A 85 12.23 -22.11 2.04
CA MET A 85 13.63 -21.71 1.92
C MET A 85 14.07 -20.93 3.16
N SER A 86 15.28 -21.22 3.65
CA SER A 86 15.79 -20.57 4.86
C SER A 86 16.13 -19.09 4.63
N ILE A 87 16.04 -18.28 5.68
CA ILE A 87 16.42 -16.86 5.64
C ILE A 87 17.88 -16.69 5.23
N GLU A 88 18.77 -17.58 5.66
CA GLU A 88 20.19 -17.54 5.29
C GLU A 88 20.39 -17.81 3.79
N GLU A 89 19.74 -18.83 3.24
CA GLU A 89 19.80 -19.10 1.79
C GLU A 89 19.24 -17.93 0.98
N LEU A 90 18.11 -17.35 1.40
CA LEU A 90 17.54 -16.19 0.74
C LEU A 90 18.44 -14.95 0.85
N HIS A 91 19.09 -14.74 1.99
CA HIS A 91 20.07 -13.67 2.14
C HIS A 91 21.25 -13.88 1.20
N ASP A 92 21.76 -15.10 1.08
CA ASP A 92 22.90 -15.41 0.24
C ASP A 92 22.61 -15.21 -1.25
N LEU A 93 21.42 -15.59 -1.71
CA LEU A 93 20.98 -15.34 -3.09
C LEU A 93 20.70 -13.86 -3.31
N THR A 94 19.94 -13.23 -2.41
CA THR A 94 19.34 -11.92 -2.70
C THR A 94 20.17 -10.72 -2.27
N LYS A 95 21.03 -10.94 -1.26
CA LYS A 95 21.71 -9.91 -0.46
C LYS A 95 20.78 -8.94 0.28
N ILE A 96 19.48 -9.24 0.35
CA ILE A 96 18.51 -8.50 1.16
C ILE A 96 18.81 -8.81 2.63
N ASP A 97 18.88 -7.78 3.46
CA ASP A 97 19.17 -7.96 4.88
C ASP A 97 18.19 -8.92 5.58
N ARG A 98 18.72 -9.71 6.50
CA ARG A 98 17.96 -10.73 7.24
C ARG A 98 16.78 -10.15 7.99
N TRP A 99 16.87 -8.89 8.45
CA TRP A 99 15.76 -8.22 9.12
C TRP A 99 14.54 -8.12 8.21
N PHE A 100 14.70 -7.67 6.96
CA PHE A 100 13.60 -7.60 6.01
C PHE A 100 13.07 -8.99 5.65
N LEU A 101 13.96 -9.97 5.44
CA LEU A 101 13.55 -11.33 5.12
C LEU A 101 12.73 -11.96 6.25
N ASN A 102 13.10 -11.76 7.52
CA ASN A 102 12.31 -12.20 8.67
C ASN A 102 10.93 -11.53 8.71
N LYS A 103 10.86 -10.24 8.38
CA LYS A 103 9.58 -9.52 8.30
C LYS A 103 8.68 -10.03 7.16
N LEU A 104 9.27 -10.38 6.03
CA LEU A 104 8.54 -10.98 4.91
C LEU A 104 8.10 -12.41 5.24
N GLN A 105 8.92 -13.20 5.94
CA GLN A 105 8.53 -14.52 6.46
C GLN A 105 7.32 -14.41 7.38
N HIS A 106 7.30 -13.43 8.29
CA HIS A 106 6.16 -13.20 9.17
C HIS A 106 4.84 -12.98 8.40
N ILE A 107 4.90 -12.27 7.27
CA ILE A 107 3.73 -12.09 6.38
C ILE A 107 3.28 -13.44 5.80
N ILE A 108 4.21 -14.30 5.36
CA ILE A 108 3.91 -15.61 4.77
C ILE A 108 3.43 -16.64 5.80
N ASP A 109 3.97 -16.61 7.01
CA ASP A 109 3.50 -17.43 8.12
C ASP A 109 2.04 -17.09 8.43
N PHE A 110 1.73 -15.79 8.53
CA PHE A 110 0.37 -15.32 8.76
C PHE A 110 -0.56 -15.58 7.56
N TYR A 111 -0.04 -15.51 6.34
CA TYR A 111 -0.78 -15.92 5.15
C TYR A 111 -1.23 -17.39 5.26
N SER A 112 -0.34 -18.27 5.72
CA SER A 112 -0.63 -19.70 5.93
C SER A 112 -1.65 -19.94 7.05
N GLU A 113 -1.60 -19.11 8.11
CA GLU A 113 -2.60 -19.10 9.18
C GLU A 113 -3.99 -18.71 8.64
N LEU A 114 -4.07 -17.66 7.83
CA LEU A 114 -5.33 -17.23 7.17
C LEU A 114 -5.89 -18.30 6.22
N GLU A 115 -5.04 -18.98 5.45
CA GLU A 115 -5.48 -20.09 4.59
C GLU A 115 -6.10 -21.23 5.39
N SER A 116 -5.50 -21.53 6.54
CA SER A 116 -5.95 -22.61 7.43
C SER A 116 -7.28 -22.26 8.12
N ALA A 117 -7.53 -20.98 8.39
CA ALA A 117 -8.77 -20.50 8.99
C ALA A 117 -9.97 -20.56 8.04
N GLY A 118 -9.75 -20.43 6.73
CA GLY A 118 -10.82 -20.40 5.73
C GLY A 118 -11.77 -19.20 5.91
N SER A 119 -13.06 -19.40 5.66
CA SER A 119 -14.06 -18.31 5.65
C SER A 119 -14.53 -17.83 7.04
N GLN A 120 -14.23 -18.56 8.11
CA GLN A 120 -14.65 -18.19 9.48
C GLN A 120 -13.55 -17.38 10.18
N LEU A 121 -13.46 -16.09 9.83
CA LEU A 121 -12.47 -15.19 10.43
C LEU A 121 -12.95 -14.68 11.80
N THR A 122 -12.18 -14.96 12.85
CA THR A 122 -12.40 -14.34 14.16
C THR A 122 -11.99 -12.87 14.13
N SER A 123 -12.58 -12.05 15.00
CA SER A 123 -12.23 -10.62 15.12
C SER A 123 -10.75 -10.39 15.42
N ALA A 124 -10.16 -11.22 16.28
CA ALA A 124 -8.72 -11.15 16.57
C ALA A 124 -7.86 -11.44 15.33
N LEU A 125 -8.23 -12.46 14.54
CA LEU A 125 -7.51 -12.83 13.32
C LEU A 125 -7.63 -11.73 12.26
N LEU A 126 -8.84 -11.20 12.06
CA LEU A 126 -9.09 -10.12 11.10
C LEU A 126 -8.33 -8.84 11.49
N LEU A 127 -8.38 -8.43 12.76
CA LEU A 127 -7.62 -7.26 13.24
C LEU A 127 -6.10 -7.44 13.07
N ARG A 128 -5.57 -8.64 13.36
CA ARG A 128 -4.14 -8.94 13.15
C ARG A 128 -3.77 -8.86 11.67
N ALA A 129 -4.62 -9.37 10.77
CA ALA A 129 -4.43 -9.25 9.34
C ALA A 129 -4.35 -7.77 8.89
N LYS A 130 -5.30 -6.95 9.35
CA LYS A 130 -5.32 -5.52 9.02
C LYS A 130 -4.10 -4.77 9.58
N ARG A 131 -3.65 -5.09 10.80
CA ARG A 131 -2.42 -4.53 11.40
C ARG A 131 -1.14 -4.89 10.67
N MET A 132 -1.12 -6.03 9.99
CA MET A 132 -0.02 -6.44 9.11
C MET A 132 -0.15 -5.87 7.69
N GLY A 133 -1.20 -5.10 7.39
CA GLY A 133 -1.43 -4.45 6.10
C GLY A 133 -2.13 -5.31 5.05
N PHE A 134 -2.76 -6.44 5.41
CA PHE A 134 -3.54 -7.23 4.46
C PHE A 134 -4.78 -6.44 4.00
N ALA A 135 -4.96 -6.33 2.68
CA ALA A 135 -6.18 -5.76 2.11
C ALA A 135 -7.36 -6.73 2.24
N ASP A 136 -8.57 -6.20 2.28
CA ASP A 136 -9.82 -6.98 2.30
C ASP A 136 -9.86 -7.91 1.08
N LYS A 137 -9.38 -7.45 -0.09
CA LYS A 137 -9.24 -8.25 -1.30
C LYS A 137 -8.24 -9.40 -1.17
N GLN A 138 -7.11 -9.18 -0.48
CA GLN A 138 -6.11 -10.23 -0.24
C GLN A 138 -6.67 -11.30 0.70
N ILE A 139 -7.29 -10.87 1.80
CA ILE A 139 -7.95 -11.77 2.75
C ILE A 139 -9.04 -12.58 2.04
N ALA A 140 -9.83 -11.93 1.17
CA ALA A 140 -10.87 -12.60 0.40
C ALA A 140 -10.31 -13.70 -0.51
N VAL A 141 -9.22 -13.44 -1.24
CA VAL A 141 -8.57 -14.45 -2.09
C VAL A 141 -8.06 -15.62 -1.26
N VAL A 142 -7.39 -15.34 -0.14
CA VAL A 142 -6.83 -16.36 0.77
C VAL A 142 -7.91 -17.27 1.36
N THR A 143 -9.03 -16.66 1.76
CA THR A 143 -10.11 -17.34 2.49
C THR A 143 -11.21 -17.86 1.57
N LYS A 144 -11.05 -17.73 0.25
CA LYS A 144 -12.04 -18.10 -0.78
C LYS A 144 -13.38 -17.39 -0.57
N SER A 145 -13.33 -16.12 -0.21
CA SER A 145 -14.48 -15.22 -0.01
C SER A 145 -14.47 -14.08 -1.05
N THR A 146 -15.33 -13.09 -0.88
CA THR A 146 -15.35 -11.86 -1.70
C THR A 146 -14.85 -10.66 -0.90
N GLU A 147 -14.27 -9.67 -1.58
CA GLU A 147 -13.80 -8.42 -0.96
C GLU A 147 -14.89 -7.74 -0.14
N LEU A 148 -16.12 -7.70 -0.69
CA LEU A 148 -17.29 -7.12 -0.01
C LEU A 148 -17.68 -7.89 1.25
N ALA A 149 -17.63 -9.22 1.24
CA ALA A 149 -17.95 -10.03 2.41
C ALA A 149 -16.93 -9.81 3.53
N VAL A 150 -15.64 -9.76 3.20
CA VAL A 150 -14.58 -9.44 4.18
C VAL A 150 -14.76 -8.03 4.74
N ARG A 151 -15.03 -7.03 3.88
CA ARG A 151 -15.33 -5.67 4.31
C ARG A 151 -16.52 -5.64 5.26
N GLN A 152 -17.63 -6.28 4.89
CA GLN A 152 -18.83 -6.32 5.73
C GLN A 152 -18.53 -6.92 7.10
N GLN A 153 -17.88 -8.09 7.15
CA GLN A 153 -17.49 -8.74 8.40
C GLN A 153 -16.58 -7.85 9.25
N ARG A 154 -15.64 -7.13 8.60
CA ARG A 154 -14.75 -6.18 9.26
C ARG A 154 -15.52 -5.03 9.91
N LEU A 155 -16.49 -4.46 9.20
CA LEU A 155 -17.31 -3.35 9.69
C LEU A 155 -18.28 -3.79 10.80
N GLU A 156 -18.87 -4.98 10.70
CA GLU A 156 -19.76 -5.57 11.73
C GLU A 156 -19.02 -5.82 13.04
N GLN A 157 -17.72 -6.07 12.97
CA GLN A 157 -16.84 -6.27 14.13
C GLN A 157 -16.14 -4.98 14.60
N ASP A 158 -16.53 -3.82 14.06
CA ASP A 158 -15.97 -2.50 14.37
C ASP A 158 -14.44 -2.39 14.15
N ILE A 159 -13.92 -3.15 13.17
CA ILE A 159 -12.50 -3.11 12.81
C ILE A 159 -12.30 -2.03 11.75
N ARG A 160 -12.02 -0.80 12.19
CA ARG A 160 -11.77 0.35 11.31
C ARG A 160 -10.34 0.86 11.46
N PRO A 161 -9.74 1.42 10.40
CA PRO A 161 -8.44 2.07 10.53
C PRO A 161 -8.61 3.42 11.23
N PHE A 162 -7.56 3.85 11.93
CA PHE A 162 -7.47 5.20 12.47
C PHE A 162 -6.69 6.10 11.52
N VAL A 163 -6.97 7.41 11.61
CA VAL A 163 -6.31 8.44 10.82
C VAL A 163 -5.25 9.11 11.68
N LYS A 164 -4.01 9.12 11.20
CA LYS A 164 -2.86 9.68 11.90
C LYS A 164 -2.22 10.79 11.10
N GLN A 165 -1.73 11.81 11.81
CA GLN A 165 -1.01 12.95 11.23
C GLN A 165 0.48 12.64 11.07
N ILE A 166 1.09 13.30 10.09
CA ILE A 166 2.52 13.38 9.88
C ILE A 166 2.94 14.77 10.36
N ASP A 167 3.70 14.81 11.44
CA ASP A 167 4.00 16.01 12.21
C ASP A 167 5.48 16.39 12.22
N THR A 168 6.36 15.56 11.62
CA THR A 168 7.83 15.64 11.62
C THR A 168 8.53 15.43 12.97
N VAL A 169 7.79 15.45 14.09
CA VAL A 169 8.33 15.45 15.46
C VAL A 169 7.78 14.32 16.35
N ALA A 170 7.10 13.33 15.75
CA ALA A 170 6.61 12.14 16.43
C ALA A 170 5.72 12.43 17.66
N GLY A 171 4.85 13.43 17.54
CA GLY A 171 3.88 13.84 18.56
C GLY A 171 4.42 14.79 19.63
N GLU A 172 5.66 15.29 19.51
CA GLU A 172 6.21 16.27 20.46
C GLU A 172 5.43 17.59 20.43
N TRP A 173 5.01 18.02 19.24
CA TRP A 173 4.23 19.25 19.03
C TRP A 173 2.99 18.97 18.18
N PRO A 174 1.87 19.67 18.44
CA PRO A 174 0.68 19.55 17.61
C PRO A 174 0.98 19.94 16.15
N ALA A 175 0.60 19.08 15.20
CA ALA A 175 0.71 19.39 13.78
C ALA A 175 -0.31 20.45 13.37
N SER A 176 0.16 21.51 12.69
CA SER A 176 -0.72 22.48 12.04
C SER A 176 -1.25 21.99 10.69
N THR A 177 -0.67 20.92 10.14
CA THR A 177 -0.95 20.38 8.80
C THR A 177 -1.78 19.11 8.88
N ASN A 178 -2.77 18.96 7.99
CA ASN A 178 -3.53 17.73 7.83
C ASN A 178 -2.89 16.83 6.77
N TYR A 179 -1.63 16.46 6.99
CA TYR A 179 -0.95 15.43 6.21
C TYR A 179 -1.16 14.08 6.89
N LEU A 180 -1.97 13.20 6.29
CA LEU A 180 -2.62 12.08 6.94
C LEU A 180 -2.25 10.74 6.32
N TYR A 181 -2.22 9.70 7.13
CA TYR A 181 -2.22 8.30 6.69
C TYR A 181 -3.13 7.46 7.59
N LYS A 182 -3.55 6.31 7.10
CA LYS A 182 -4.36 5.35 7.85
C LYS A 182 -3.53 4.21 8.39
N THR A 183 -3.90 3.74 9.58
CA THR A 183 -3.30 2.56 10.21
C THR A 183 -4.28 1.84 11.14
N TYR A 184 -4.15 0.52 11.23
CA TYR A 184 -4.86 -0.29 12.23
C TYR A 184 -4.05 -0.45 13.53
N ASN A 185 -2.84 0.08 13.57
CA ASN A 185 -1.93 0.04 14.72
C ASN A 185 -2.08 1.29 15.60
N ALA A 186 -3.31 1.70 15.86
CA ALA A 186 -3.65 2.87 16.66
C ALA A 186 -4.93 2.64 17.47
N SER A 187 -5.27 3.60 18.32
CA SER A 187 -6.43 3.56 19.23
C SER A 187 -7.37 4.75 19.10
N GLU A 188 -6.97 5.80 18.39
CA GLU A 188 -7.75 7.03 18.18
C GLU A 188 -7.32 7.74 16.90
N HIS A 189 -8.18 8.64 16.40
CA HIS A 189 -7.85 9.54 15.28
C HIS A 189 -7.16 10.80 15.78
N ASP A 190 -6.20 11.32 15.01
CA ASP A 190 -5.54 12.61 15.33
C ASP A 190 -6.37 13.83 14.86
N VAL A 191 -7.42 13.59 14.08
CA VAL A 191 -8.29 14.63 13.51
C VAL A 191 -9.77 14.31 13.71
N VAL A 192 -10.60 15.35 13.71
CA VAL A 192 -12.07 15.24 13.72
C VAL A 192 -12.64 15.13 12.31
N PHE A 193 -13.87 14.64 12.14
CA PHE A 193 -14.52 14.47 10.82
C PHE A 193 -15.84 15.26 10.74
N PRO A 194 -15.81 16.56 10.42
CA PRO A 194 -17.02 17.39 10.38
C PRO A 194 -17.87 17.17 9.11
N GLY A 195 -17.45 16.31 8.18
CA GLY A 195 -18.10 16.09 6.89
C GLY A 195 -18.01 17.28 5.94
N GLY A 196 -18.77 17.23 4.84
CA GLY A 196 -18.90 18.36 3.89
C GLY A 196 -17.69 18.65 2.99
N HIS A 197 -16.69 17.77 2.98
CA HIS A 197 -15.53 17.89 2.12
C HIS A 197 -15.78 17.24 0.75
N THR A 198 -15.15 17.77 -0.30
CA THR A 198 -15.12 17.17 -1.63
C THR A 198 -13.82 16.36 -1.80
N ILE A 199 -13.95 15.06 -2.08
CA ILE A 199 -12.80 14.19 -2.36
C ILE A 199 -12.36 14.37 -3.81
N VAL A 200 -11.07 14.65 -4.00
CA VAL A 200 -10.37 14.54 -5.28
C VAL A 200 -9.46 13.32 -5.20
N VAL A 201 -9.61 12.41 -6.16
CA VAL A 201 -8.79 11.20 -6.26
C VAL A 201 -7.63 11.49 -7.22
N GLY A 202 -6.40 11.25 -6.76
CA GLY A 202 -5.20 11.48 -7.55
C GLY A 202 -4.97 10.48 -8.66
N SER A 203 -3.90 10.71 -9.42
CA SER A 203 -3.49 9.87 -10.54
C SER A 203 -2.82 8.55 -10.12
N GLY A 204 -2.38 8.45 -8.87
CA GLY A 204 -1.58 7.33 -8.39
C GLY A 204 -0.19 7.30 -9.02
N VAL A 205 0.37 6.10 -9.17
CA VAL A 205 1.73 5.93 -9.69
C VAL A 205 1.83 6.31 -11.17
N TYR A 206 2.87 7.08 -11.50
CA TYR A 206 3.22 7.33 -12.89
C TYR A 206 3.63 6.05 -13.62
N ARG A 207 3.16 5.94 -14.87
CA ARG A 207 3.44 4.83 -15.78
C ARG A 207 3.38 5.34 -17.22
N ILE A 208 3.82 4.55 -18.18
CA ILE A 208 3.79 4.99 -19.58
C ILE A 208 2.33 5.14 -20.02
N GLY A 209 1.95 6.37 -20.38
CA GLY A 209 0.57 6.75 -20.73
C GLY A 209 -0.26 7.31 -19.57
N SER A 210 0.30 7.41 -18.36
CA SER A 210 -0.28 8.16 -17.24
C SER A 210 0.83 8.82 -16.43
N SER A 211 1.03 10.12 -16.66
CA SER A 211 2.12 10.89 -16.05
C SER A 211 1.58 12.19 -15.40
N VAL A 212 2.42 13.21 -15.33
CA VAL A 212 2.18 14.49 -14.66
C VAL A 212 0.95 15.24 -15.15
N GLU A 213 0.50 15.00 -16.38
CA GLU A 213 -0.71 15.61 -16.94
C GLU A 213 -1.97 15.32 -16.09
N PHE A 214 -2.07 14.12 -15.52
CA PHE A 214 -3.20 13.77 -14.65
C PHE A 214 -3.08 14.40 -13.26
N ASP A 215 -1.85 14.59 -12.79
CA ASP A 215 -1.59 15.34 -11.55
C ASP A 215 -1.97 16.81 -11.71
N TRP A 216 -1.63 17.40 -12.86
CA TRP A 216 -1.99 18.77 -13.21
C TRP A 216 -3.51 18.99 -13.22
N CYS A 217 -4.28 18.04 -13.78
CA CYS A 217 -5.74 18.07 -13.72
C CYS A 217 -6.27 18.03 -12.29
N ALA A 218 -5.71 17.17 -11.42
CA ALA A 218 -6.13 17.08 -10.02
C ALA A 218 -5.82 18.36 -9.24
N VAL A 219 -4.62 18.93 -9.42
CA VAL A 219 -4.21 20.21 -8.82
C VAL A 219 -5.10 21.35 -9.33
N GLY A 220 -5.43 21.38 -10.62
CA GLY A 220 -6.38 22.33 -11.20
C GLY A 220 -7.76 22.25 -10.52
N CYS A 221 -8.28 21.03 -10.34
CA CYS A 221 -9.54 20.80 -9.63
C CYS A 221 -9.50 21.31 -8.18
N LEU A 222 -8.43 20.99 -7.43
CA LEU A 222 -8.25 21.44 -6.04
C LEU A 222 -8.23 22.97 -5.94
N ARG A 223 -7.53 23.65 -6.86
CA ARG A 223 -7.47 25.11 -6.92
C ARG A 223 -8.84 25.72 -7.18
N GLU A 224 -9.60 25.17 -8.12
CA GLU A 224 -10.95 25.68 -8.40
C GLU A 224 -11.93 25.41 -7.26
N LEU A 225 -11.86 24.25 -6.60
CA LEU A 225 -12.66 23.98 -5.40
C LEU A 225 -12.34 24.96 -4.27
N ARG A 226 -11.05 25.29 -4.08
CA ARG A 226 -10.62 26.32 -3.14
C ARG A 226 -11.16 27.71 -3.50
N ASN A 227 -11.14 28.10 -4.78
CA ASN A 227 -11.74 29.34 -5.27
C ASN A 227 -13.25 29.40 -4.98
N LEU A 228 -13.94 28.25 -5.09
CA LEU A 228 -15.35 28.09 -4.75
C LEU A 228 -15.63 27.93 -3.24
N LYS A 229 -14.61 28.09 -2.39
CA LYS A 229 -14.67 27.95 -0.93
C LYS A 229 -15.22 26.60 -0.48
N LYS A 230 -14.90 25.53 -1.21
CA LYS A 230 -15.23 24.15 -0.85
C LYS A 230 -14.03 23.54 -0.13
N SER A 231 -14.28 22.87 1.00
CA SER A 231 -13.25 22.07 1.67
C SER A 231 -12.93 20.82 0.86
N THR A 232 -11.65 20.47 0.80
CA THR A 232 -11.11 19.46 -0.12
C THR A 232 -10.36 18.38 0.63
N ILE A 233 -10.50 17.15 0.15
CA ILE A 233 -9.69 16.00 0.55
C ILE A 233 -8.96 15.52 -0.69
N MET A 234 -7.63 15.40 -0.63
CA MET A 234 -6.84 14.73 -1.67
C MET A 234 -6.46 13.33 -1.22
N ILE A 235 -6.66 12.33 -2.07
CA ILE A 235 -6.18 10.95 -1.85
C ILE A 235 -5.22 10.61 -2.98
N ASN A 236 -3.94 10.48 -2.66
CA ASN A 236 -2.91 10.07 -3.61
C ASN A 236 -1.72 9.45 -2.87
N TYR A 237 -0.84 8.73 -3.58
CA TYR A 237 0.29 8.00 -2.98
C TYR A 237 1.60 8.12 -3.78
N ASN A 238 1.63 9.00 -4.78
CA ASN A 238 2.83 9.26 -5.58
C ASN A 238 3.66 10.36 -4.90
N PRO A 239 4.88 10.08 -4.42
CA PRO A 239 5.70 11.07 -3.70
C PRO A 239 6.28 12.15 -4.61
N GLU A 240 6.20 12.01 -5.93
CA GLU A 240 6.77 12.96 -6.89
C GLU A 240 5.81 14.12 -7.25
N THR A 241 4.55 14.06 -6.82
CA THR A 241 3.48 14.93 -7.32
C THR A 241 3.27 16.17 -6.48
N VAL A 242 2.86 17.26 -7.13
CA VAL A 242 2.43 18.49 -6.42
C VAL A 242 1.13 18.23 -5.66
N SER A 243 0.28 17.33 -6.15
CA SER A 243 -0.94 16.98 -5.42
C SER A 243 -0.73 16.32 -4.05
N THR A 244 0.47 15.79 -3.78
CA THR A 244 0.81 15.25 -2.46
C THR A 244 1.60 16.24 -1.61
N ASP A 245 1.64 17.52 -2.01
CA ASP A 245 1.99 18.60 -1.11
C ASP A 245 0.78 18.96 -0.22
N TYR A 246 1.03 19.10 1.08
CA TYR A 246 -0.03 19.30 2.08
C TYR A 246 -0.66 20.70 1.99
N ASP A 247 -0.05 21.63 1.26
CA ASP A 247 -0.55 22.99 1.04
C ASP A 247 -1.60 23.07 -0.09
N MET A 248 -1.80 22.00 -0.85
CA MET A 248 -2.73 21.96 -2.00
C MET A 248 -4.19 21.68 -1.62
N CYS A 249 -4.46 21.10 -0.45
CA CYS A 249 -5.82 20.74 -0.01
C CYS A 249 -5.97 20.92 1.51
N ASP A 250 -7.21 20.86 2.02
CA ASP A 250 -7.46 20.99 3.46
C ASP A 250 -7.06 19.73 4.24
N ARG A 251 -7.11 18.56 3.57
CA ARG A 251 -6.67 17.26 4.09
C ARG A 251 -6.04 16.42 2.98
N LEU A 252 -4.80 16.01 3.18
CA LEU A 252 -4.11 15.10 2.29
C LEU A 252 -4.03 13.72 2.93
N TYR A 253 -4.66 12.71 2.34
CA TYR A 253 -4.44 11.31 2.69
C TYR A 253 -3.41 10.70 1.75
N PHE A 254 -2.22 10.40 2.29
CA PHE A 254 -1.17 9.67 1.58
C PHE A 254 -1.49 8.17 1.61
N GLU A 255 -2.45 7.77 0.78
CA GLU A 255 -3.13 6.49 0.87
C GLU A 255 -3.37 5.84 -0.48
N GLU A 256 -3.58 4.52 -0.44
CA GLU A 256 -3.87 3.70 -1.61
C GLU A 256 -5.18 4.14 -2.27
N ILE A 257 -5.20 4.22 -3.61
CA ILE A 257 -6.42 4.49 -4.37
C ILE A 257 -7.09 3.15 -4.71
N SER A 258 -7.73 2.54 -3.71
CA SER A 258 -8.51 1.31 -3.86
C SER A 258 -9.92 1.50 -3.30
N PHE A 259 -10.84 0.61 -3.70
CA PHE A 259 -12.23 0.66 -3.23
C PHE A 259 -12.30 0.64 -1.71
N GLU A 260 -11.61 -0.30 -1.06
CA GLU A 260 -11.53 -0.38 0.40
C GLU A 260 -11.11 0.95 1.03
N VAL A 261 -10.01 1.53 0.54
CA VAL A 261 -9.39 2.67 1.20
C VAL A 261 -10.17 3.97 0.98
N VAL A 262 -10.66 4.19 -0.24
CA VAL A 262 -11.49 5.36 -0.57
C VAL A 262 -12.80 5.31 0.20
N MET A 263 -13.45 4.15 0.28
CA MET A 263 -14.70 4.01 1.05
C MET A 263 -14.49 4.20 2.55
N ASP A 264 -13.40 3.67 3.12
CA ASP A 264 -13.06 3.94 4.52
C ASP A 264 -12.88 5.43 4.80
N ILE A 265 -12.34 6.23 3.86
CA ILE A 265 -12.17 7.68 4.04
C ILE A 265 -13.50 8.41 3.84
N TYR A 266 -14.32 7.97 2.89
CA TYR A 266 -15.62 8.56 2.58
C TYR A 266 -16.65 8.36 3.69
N GLU A 267 -16.57 7.25 4.43
CA GLU A 267 -17.49 6.90 5.52
C GLU A 267 -17.16 7.58 6.87
N LEU A 268 -16.02 8.28 6.99
CA LEU A 268 -15.62 9.05 8.18
C LEU A 268 -16.30 10.42 8.23
#